data_AF-A0AA92W9M3-F1
#
_entry.id   AF-A0AA92W9M3-F1
#
_cell.length_a   1.000
_cell.length_b   1.000
_cell.length_c   1.000
_cell.angle_alpha   90.00
_cell.angle_beta   90.00
_cell.angle_gamma   90.00
#
_symmetry.space_group_name_H-M   'P 1'
#
loop_
_entity.id
_entity.type
_entity.pdbx_description
1 polymer ?
#
loop_
_entity_poly.entity_id
_entity_poly.type
_entity_poly.pdbx_seq_one_letter_code
_entity_poly.pdbx_strand_id
1 'polypeptide(L)'
;MTKDELYSKIAEMLPVENTDSKPFRILLSDSLKTYLSYINKTEGIGDEDKKEVAYICEAIKAIVKAQYKGLHAQAFRKLSNLFSGKTGHKGFGNILFVSQLEANNSFYRARVHSGTKKFTYKDMFHIPFSKRGIVQTQRYSFPGYPCLYVGESVYACWEEMHRVDFDLCMISRVVNQKDIFLLDMRIPNKNDFDKNIIRTLYFFPLLLSCMVVVINRDDVFKPEYIIPQLVTEWVITHNDKPETKKKMF
;
A
#
# COMPACT_ATOMS: atom_id res chain seq x y z
N MET A 1 -6.98 11.23 -26.13
CA MET A 1 -5.65 11.40 -25.49
C MET A 1 -4.81 10.18 -25.80
N THR A 2 -3.50 10.37 -26.01
CA THR A 2 -2.56 9.29 -26.31
C THR A 2 -2.25 8.47 -25.05
N LYS A 3 -1.64 7.29 -25.23
CA LYS A 3 -1.20 6.45 -24.09
C LYS A 3 -0.06 7.10 -23.29
N ASP A 4 0.76 7.92 -23.92
CA ASP A 4 1.84 8.67 -23.25
C ASP A 4 1.26 9.80 -22.39
N GLU A 5 0.29 10.55 -22.93
CA GLU A 5 -0.47 11.55 -22.17
C GLU A 5 -1.19 10.90 -20.98
N LEU A 6 -1.77 9.71 -21.16
CA LEU A 6 -2.38 8.96 -20.07
C LEU A 6 -1.36 8.63 -18.98
N TYR A 7 -0.18 8.09 -19.34
CA TYR A 7 0.86 7.75 -18.37
C TYR A 7 1.28 8.96 -17.52
N SER A 8 1.59 10.09 -18.16
CA SER A 8 2.00 11.30 -17.44
C SER A 8 0.90 11.77 -16.49
N LYS A 9 -0.35 11.81 -16.96
CA LYS A 9 -1.49 12.24 -16.15
C LYS A 9 -1.73 11.36 -14.94
N ILE A 10 -1.64 10.02 -15.09
CA ILE A 10 -1.87 9.12 -13.95
C ILE A 10 -0.69 9.16 -12.98
N ALA A 11 0.55 9.29 -13.45
CA ALA A 11 1.71 9.43 -12.59
C ALA A 11 1.63 10.68 -11.71
N GLU A 12 1.16 11.81 -12.27
CA GLU A 12 0.93 13.07 -11.56
C GLU A 12 -0.19 12.99 -10.50
N MET A 13 -1.05 11.96 -10.52
CA MET A 13 -2.10 11.80 -9.50
C MET A 13 -1.55 11.28 -8.16
N LEU A 14 -0.30 10.81 -8.12
CA LEU A 14 0.29 10.15 -6.95
C LEU A 14 1.49 10.93 -6.39
N PRO A 15 1.61 11.10 -5.07
CA PRO A 15 0.60 10.72 -4.07
C PRO A 15 -0.66 11.58 -4.17
N VAL A 16 -1.80 11.07 -3.70
CA VAL A 16 -3.05 11.84 -3.71
C VAL A 16 -3.01 12.84 -2.56
N GLU A 17 -2.71 14.09 -2.90
CA GLU A 17 -2.72 15.21 -1.97
C GLU A 17 -4.14 15.78 -1.78
N ASN A 18 -4.40 16.33 -0.59
CA ASN A 18 -5.70 16.93 -0.26
C ASN A 18 -5.55 18.43 0.02
N THR A 19 -5.39 19.21 -1.05
CA THR A 19 -5.26 20.67 -0.96
C THR A 19 -6.52 21.36 -0.44
N ASP A 20 -7.68 20.76 -0.67
CA ASP A 20 -9.00 21.36 -0.39
C ASP A 20 -9.62 20.87 0.92
N SER A 21 -8.87 20.12 1.74
CA SER A 21 -9.36 19.53 3.00
C SER A 21 -10.66 18.72 2.88
N LYS A 22 -10.86 18.06 1.73
CA LYS A 22 -12.05 17.22 1.49
C LYS A 22 -12.10 16.03 2.46
N PRO A 23 -13.28 15.55 2.88
CA PRO A 23 -13.37 14.28 3.59
C PRO A 23 -12.75 13.14 2.76
N PHE A 24 -11.97 12.25 3.38
CA PHE A 24 -11.25 11.15 2.71
C PHE A 24 -12.08 10.41 1.66
N ARG A 25 -13.32 10.03 2.00
CA ARG A 25 -14.23 9.32 1.08
C ARG A 25 -14.58 10.12 -0.18
N ILE A 26 -14.71 11.44 -0.06
CA ILE A 26 -15.01 12.33 -1.17
C ILE A 26 -13.76 12.48 -2.04
N LEU A 27 -12.61 12.78 -1.43
CA LEU A 27 -11.33 12.87 -2.14
C LEU A 27 -11.04 11.60 -2.94
N LEU A 28 -11.09 10.43 -2.30
CA LEU A 28 -10.85 9.16 -2.96
C LEU A 28 -11.84 8.90 -4.10
N SER A 29 -13.13 9.19 -3.88
CA SER A 29 -14.15 9.04 -4.91
C SER A 29 -13.88 9.96 -6.11
N ASP A 30 -13.50 11.21 -5.87
CA ASP A 30 -13.18 12.19 -6.91
C ASP A 30 -11.93 11.76 -7.69
N SER A 31 -10.86 11.36 -7.00
CA SER A 31 -9.63 10.86 -7.63
C SER A 31 -9.89 9.63 -8.50
N LEU A 32 -10.71 8.67 -8.03
CA LEU A 32 -11.10 7.51 -8.84
C LEU A 32 -11.96 7.90 -10.06
N LYS A 33 -12.82 8.91 -9.95
CA LYS A 33 -13.60 9.44 -11.09
C LYS A 33 -12.70 10.14 -12.11
N THR A 34 -11.75 10.95 -11.66
CA THR A 34 -10.76 11.60 -12.52
C THR A 34 -9.94 10.57 -13.28
N TYR A 35 -9.44 9.56 -12.58
CA TYR A 35 -8.72 8.43 -13.17
C TYR A 35 -9.54 7.73 -14.27
N LEU A 36 -10.79 7.36 -13.97
CA LEU A 36 -11.68 6.73 -14.94
C LEU A 36 -11.98 7.63 -16.16
N SER A 37 -12.09 8.94 -15.96
CA SER A 37 -12.27 9.94 -17.02
C SER A 37 -11.08 9.97 -17.99
N TYR A 38 -9.84 9.87 -17.48
CA TYR A 38 -8.66 9.78 -18.32
C TYR A 38 -8.65 8.52 -19.18
N ILE A 39 -8.96 7.36 -18.61
CA ILE A 39 -9.03 6.10 -19.37
C ILE A 39 -10.11 6.15 -20.45
N ASN A 40 -11.30 6.67 -20.12
CA ASN A 40 -12.40 6.75 -21.08
C ASN A 40 -12.08 7.62 -22.30
N LYS A 41 -11.29 8.69 -22.10
CA LYS A 41 -10.81 9.62 -23.13
C LYS A 41 -9.53 9.14 -23.85
N THR A 42 -8.94 8.02 -23.44
CA THR A 42 -7.73 7.49 -24.05
C THR A 42 -8.06 6.59 -25.24
N GLU A 43 -7.38 6.82 -26.35
CA GLU A 43 -7.54 6.05 -27.58
C GLU A 43 -6.84 4.69 -27.47
N GLY A 44 -7.41 3.67 -28.11
CA GLY A 44 -6.82 2.33 -28.14
C GLY A 44 -6.91 1.55 -26.81
N ILE A 45 -7.75 1.99 -25.86
CA ILE A 45 -8.17 1.19 -24.70
C ILE A 45 -9.54 0.58 -25.00
N GLY A 46 -9.64 -0.74 -24.93
CA GLY A 46 -10.87 -1.48 -25.25
C GLY A 46 -12.00 -1.24 -24.25
N ASP A 47 -13.25 -1.39 -24.69
CA ASP A 47 -14.43 -1.15 -23.85
C ASP A 47 -14.54 -2.13 -22.68
N GLU A 48 -14.07 -3.38 -22.86
CA GLU A 48 -14.00 -4.36 -21.78
C GLU A 48 -13.04 -3.91 -20.67
N ASP A 49 -11.87 -3.36 -21.04
CA ASP A 49 -10.89 -2.87 -20.08
C ASP A 49 -11.41 -1.62 -19.36
N LYS A 50 -12.11 -0.72 -20.06
CA LYS A 50 -12.78 0.44 -19.45
C LYS A 50 -13.83 0.00 -18.42
N LYS A 51 -14.65 -1.01 -18.77
CA LYS A 51 -15.66 -1.60 -17.86
C LYS A 51 -15.01 -2.24 -16.65
N GLU A 52 -13.92 -2.97 -16.84
CA GLU A 52 -13.20 -3.62 -15.75
C GLU A 52 -12.58 -2.58 -14.79
N VAL A 53 -11.95 -1.53 -15.31
CA VAL A 53 -11.42 -0.45 -14.46
C VAL A 53 -12.54 0.28 -13.73
N ALA A 54 -13.68 0.56 -14.39
CA ALA A 54 -14.84 1.15 -13.74
C ALA A 54 -15.35 0.27 -12.57
N TYR A 55 -15.41 -1.05 -12.77
CA TYR A 55 -15.76 -2.01 -11.73
C TYR A 55 -14.77 -1.96 -10.56
N ILE A 56 -13.46 -1.98 -10.82
CA ILE A 56 -12.42 -1.91 -9.78
C ILE A 56 -12.56 -0.62 -8.96
N CYS A 57 -12.76 0.53 -9.62
CA CYS A 57 -13.00 1.81 -8.95
C CYS A 57 -14.23 1.77 -8.03
N GLU A 58 -15.35 1.20 -8.48
CA GLU A 58 -16.55 1.06 -7.64
C GLU A 58 -16.37 0.06 -6.50
N ALA A 59 -15.64 -1.03 -6.74
CA ALA A 59 -15.30 -2.01 -5.71
C ALA A 59 -14.50 -1.37 -4.57
N ILE A 60 -13.51 -0.53 -4.88
CA ILE A 60 -12.72 0.22 -3.88
C ILE A 60 -13.62 1.15 -3.05
N LYS A 61 -14.51 1.91 -3.70
CA LYS A 61 -15.49 2.78 -3.00
C LYS A 61 -16.39 1.94 -2.08
N ALA A 62 -16.83 0.78 -2.53
CA ALA A 62 -17.67 -0.13 -1.74
C ALA A 62 -16.92 -0.74 -0.55
N ILE A 63 -15.63 -1.06 -0.68
CA ILE A 63 -14.75 -1.51 0.42
C ILE A 63 -14.67 -0.42 1.49
N VAL A 64 -14.31 0.81 1.11
CA VAL A 64 -14.23 1.93 2.05
C VAL A 64 -15.59 2.21 2.71
N LYS A 65 -16.69 2.18 1.94
CA LYS A 65 -18.04 2.34 2.49
C LYS A 65 -18.38 1.27 3.53
N ALA A 66 -17.97 0.02 3.34
CA ALA A 66 -18.18 -1.04 4.32
C ALA A 66 -17.37 -0.80 5.60
N GLN A 67 -16.11 -0.36 5.48
CA GLN A 67 -15.28 -0.02 6.65
C GLN A 67 -15.87 1.12 7.47
N TYR A 68 -16.38 2.18 6.82
CA TYR A 68 -17.07 3.29 7.50
C TYR A 68 -18.37 2.89 8.19
N LYS A 69 -18.95 1.73 7.85
CA LYS A 69 -20.11 1.15 8.53
C LYS A 69 -19.71 0.21 9.68
N GLY A 70 -18.42 0.08 9.98
CA GLY A 70 -17.90 -0.90 10.95
C GLY A 70 -17.93 -2.34 10.44
N LEU A 71 -18.20 -2.58 9.15
CA LEU A 71 -18.36 -3.91 8.56
C LEU A 71 -17.02 -4.42 8.01
N HIS A 72 -16.01 -4.51 8.87
CA HIS A 72 -14.63 -4.84 8.48
C HIS A 72 -14.52 -6.17 7.71
N ALA A 73 -15.13 -7.25 8.21
CA ALA A 73 -15.11 -8.55 7.52
C ALA A 73 -15.72 -8.48 6.11
N GLN A 74 -16.74 -7.62 5.90
CA GLN A 74 -17.30 -7.41 4.56
C GLN A 74 -16.37 -6.61 3.65
N ALA A 75 -15.69 -5.60 4.21
CA ALA A 75 -14.67 -4.83 3.49
C ALA A 75 -13.52 -5.75 3.05
N PHE A 76 -13.00 -6.57 3.95
CA PHE A 76 -11.95 -7.54 3.68
C PHE A 76 -12.36 -8.58 2.63
N ARG A 77 -13.57 -9.15 2.73
CA ARG A 77 -14.10 -10.08 1.72
C ARG A 77 -14.18 -9.45 0.33
N LYS A 78 -14.61 -8.18 0.24
CA LYS A 78 -14.66 -7.45 -1.04
C LYS A 78 -13.26 -7.24 -1.62
N LEU A 79 -12.29 -6.84 -0.80
CA LEU A 79 -10.90 -6.73 -1.23
C LEU A 79 -10.35 -8.08 -1.70
N SER A 80 -10.57 -9.14 -0.92
CA SER A 80 -10.12 -10.49 -1.26
C SER A 80 -10.71 -10.99 -2.58
N ASN A 81 -11.99 -10.72 -2.84
CA ASN A 81 -12.62 -11.04 -4.12
C ASN A 81 -11.96 -10.31 -5.28
N LEU A 82 -11.68 -9.00 -5.10
CA LEU A 82 -10.97 -8.18 -6.09
C LEU A 82 -9.58 -8.75 -6.38
N PHE A 83 -8.82 -9.12 -5.34
CA PHE A 83 -7.50 -9.74 -5.47
C PHE A 83 -7.55 -11.10 -6.17
N SER A 84 -8.59 -11.90 -5.92
CA SER A 84 -8.71 -13.24 -6.50
C SER A 84 -9.27 -13.29 -7.92
N GLY A 85 -9.77 -12.17 -8.48
CA GLY A 85 -10.45 -12.18 -9.79
C GLY A 85 -11.73 -13.03 -9.81
N LYS A 86 -12.44 -13.13 -8.68
CA LYS A 86 -13.70 -13.86 -8.59
C LYS A 86 -14.87 -12.94 -9.01
N THR A 87 -15.96 -13.56 -9.47
CA THR A 87 -17.26 -12.95 -9.86
C THR A 87 -17.40 -12.37 -11.28
N GLY A 88 -16.81 -13.02 -12.29
CA GLY A 88 -17.00 -12.62 -13.70
C GLY A 88 -16.21 -11.38 -14.14
N HIS A 89 -15.41 -10.83 -13.23
CA HIS A 89 -14.49 -9.72 -13.43
C HIS A 89 -13.05 -10.23 -13.30
N LYS A 90 -12.13 -9.62 -14.05
CA LYS A 90 -10.71 -10.04 -14.08
C LYS A 90 -10.01 -9.76 -12.74
N GLY A 91 -10.40 -8.69 -12.04
CA GLY A 91 -9.80 -8.28 -10.77
C GLY A 91 -8.27 -8.20 -10.84
N PHE A 92 -7.59 -8.56 -9.74
CA PHE A 92 -6.13 -8.56 -9.68
C PHE A 92 -5.47 -9.94 -9.85
N GLY A 93 -6.25 -11.01 -10.05
CA GLY A 93 -5.81 -12.40 -9.89
C GLY A 93 -4.50 -12.76 -10.59
N ASN A 94 -4.30 -12.28 -11.83
CA ASN A 94 -3.11 -12.57 -12.64
C ASN A 94 -2.21 -11.35 -12.85
N ILE A 95 -2.49 -10.22 -12.18
CA ILE A 95 -1.84 -8.94 -12.47
C ILE A 95 -1.15 -8.31 -11.26
N LEU A 96 -1.28 -8.88 -10.05
CA LEU A 96 -0.50 -8.43 -8.90
C LEU A 96 0.99 -8.46 -9.21
N PHE A 97 1.69 -7.39 -8.87
CA PHE A 97 3.14 -7.32 -9.01
C PHE A 97 3.78 -8.00 -7.81
N VAL A 98 4.50 -9.09 -8.05
CA VAL A 98 5.34 -9.73 -7.04
C VAL A 98 6.78 -9.62 -7.50
N SER A 99 7.58 -8.96 -6.67
CA SER A 99 9.01 -8.78 -6.90
C SER A 99 9.77 -9.71 -5.97
N GLN A 100 10.75 -10.44 -6.51
CA GLN A 100 11.69 -11.21 -5.71
C GLN A 100 12.85 -10.29 -5.33
N LEU A 101 13.11 -10.22 -4.04
CA LEU A 101 14.27 -9.55 -3.47
C LEU A 101 15.25 -10.63 -3.04
N GLU A 102 16.39 -10.73 -3.71
CA GLU A 102 17.44 -11.68 -3.39
C GLU A 102 17.98 -11.50 -1.97
N ALA A 103 18.59 -12.54 -1.40
CA ALA A 103 19.31 -12.44 -0.13
C ALA A 103 20.39 -11.33 -0.15
N ASN A 104 20.75 -10.86 1.05
CA ASN A 104 21.83 -9.91 1.32
C ASN A 104 21.61 -8.46 0.83
N ASN A 105 20.36 -8.06 0.61
CA ASN A 105 20.01 -6.64 0.41
C ASN A 105 20.05 -5.88 1.74
N SER A 106 20.50 -4.63 1.68
CA SER A 106 20.65 -3.78 2.87
C SER A 106 19.54 -2.75 2.95
N PHE A 107 18.90 -2.70 4.10
CA PHE A 107 17.91 -1.71 4.45
C PHE A 107 18.30 -1.03 5.76
N TYR A 108 17.60 0.05 6.07
CA TYR A 108 17.82 0.85 7.26
C TYR A 108 16.51 1.03 8.00
N ARG A 109 16.59 1.22 9.31
CA ARG A 109 15.48 1.64 10.13
C ARG A 109 15.93 2.77 11.04
N ALA A 110 15.11 3.81 11.11
CA ALA A 110 15.26 4.88 12.08
C ALA A 110 14.23 4.74 13.22
N ARG A 111 14.61 5.15 14.42
CA ARG A 111 13.70 5.38 15.55
C ARG A 111 14.17 6.59 16.34
N VAL A 112 13.23 7.35 16.86
CA VAL A 112 13.53 8.37 17.87
C VAL A 112 13.92 7.70 19.17
N HIS A 113 15.07 8.08 19.69
CA HIS A 113 15.49 7.80 21.05
C HIS A 113 15.02 8.94 21.94
N SER A 114 14.27 8.59 22.98
CA SER A 114 13.90 9.52 24.04
C SER A 114 14.08 8.88 25.41
N GLY A 115 14.49 9.70 26.38
CA GLY A 115 14.70 9.29 27.76
C GLY A 115 16.05 8.63 28.03
N THR A 116 16.21 8.09 29.24
CA THR A 116 17.48 7.56 29.77
C THR A 116 17.68 6.05 29.56
N LYS A 117 16.77 5.41 28.80
CA LYS A 117 16.76 3.95 28.66
C LYS A 117 17.91 3.51 27.76
N LYS A 118 18.67 2.49 28.16
CA LYS A 118 19.64 1.83 27.26
C LYS A 118 18.89 1.09 26.16
N PHE A 119 19.10 1.50 24.90
CA PHE A 119 18.61 0.79 23.73
C PHE A 119 19.70 -0.12 23.16
N THR A 120 19.29 -1.27 22.65
CA THR A 120 20.16 -2.23 21.97
C THR A 120 19.73 -2.40 20.52
N TYR A 121 20.58 -3.03 19.71
CA TYR A 121 20.21 -3.39 18.33
C TYR A 121 18.93 -4.25 18.26
N LYS A 122 18.59 -5.00 19.32
CA LYS A 122 17.36 -5.79 19.38
C LYS A 122 16.11 -4.91 19.43
N ASP A 123 16.20 -3.71 20.01
CA ASP A 123 15.12 -2.72 20.06
C ASP A 123 14.90 -2.02 18.72
N MET A 124 15.83 -2.19 17.77
CA MET A 124 15.74 -1.70 16.40
C MET A 124 15.04 -2.68 15.45
N PHE A 125 14.63 -3.86 15.93
CA PHE A 125 13.78 -4.74 15.14
C PHE A 125 12.29 -4.38 15.30
N HIS A 126 11.37 -5.24 14.85
CA HIS A 126 9.95 -5.02 15.13
C HIS A 126 9.68 -5.14 16.64
N ILE A 127 8.60 -4.51 17.10
CA ILE A 127 8.18 -4.62 18.50
C ILE A 127 7.93 -6.12 18.81
N PRO A 128 8.45 -6.67 19.91
CA PRO A 128 8.21 -8.07 20.25
C PRO A 128 6.71 -8.38 20.38
N PHE A 129 6.28 -9.57 19.94
CA PHE A 129 4.86 -9.98 20.02
C PHE A 129 4.31 -9.98 21.45
N SER A 130 5.15 -10.19 22.47
CA SER A 130 4.79 -10.07 23.89
C SER A 130 4.46 -8.64 24.33
N LYS A 131 4.85 -7.64 23.53
CA LYS A 131 4.58 -6.21 23.75
C LYS A 131 3.53 -5.67 22.76
N ARG A 132 2.66 -6.53 22.23
CA ARG A 132 1.61 -6.15 21.27
C ARG A 132 0.69 -5.01 21.73
N GLY A 133 0.52 -4.82 23.04
CA GLY A 133 -0.29 -3.73 23.60
C GLY A 133 0.23 -2.31 23.29
N ILE A 134 1.50 -2.16 22.90
CA ILE A 134 2.07 -0.85 22.50
C ILE A 134 2.21 -0.68 20.99
N VAL A 135 1.77 -1.66 20.19
CA VAL A 135 1.83 -1.59 18.72
C VAL A 135 0.71 -0.68 18.23
N GLN A 136 1.09 0.52 17.80
CA GLN A 136 0.19 1.49 17.18
C GLN A 136 -0.13 1.14 15.72
N THR A 137 -1.13 1.82 15.18
CA THR A 137 -1.50 1.73 13.76
C THR A 137 -0.48 2.47 12.88
N GLN A 138 -0.16 1.90 11.72
CA GLN A 138 0.63 2.53 10.66
C GLN A 138 -0.03 2.23 9.31
N ARG A 139 0.45 2.81 8.20
CA ARG A 139 -0.18 2.64 6.89
C ARG A 139 -0.39 1.18 6.52
N TYR A 140 0.66 0.37 6.62
CA TYR A 140 0.62 -1.07 6.28
C TYR A 140 0.66 -2.00 7.50
N SER A 141 0.09 -1.59 8.64
CA SER A 141 -0.07 -2.45 9.82
C SER A 141 -1.29 -2.03 10.63
N PHE A 142 -1.75 -2.91 11.51
CA PHE A 142 -2.91 -2.66 12.38
C PHE A 142 -2.54 -2.88 13.85
N PRO A 143 -3.28 -2.25 14.79
CA PRO A 143 -2.98 -2.34 16.21
C PRO A 143 -2.81 -3.79 16.68
N GLY A 144 -1.74 -4.04 17.45
CA GLY A 144 -1.44 -5.37 18.00
C GLY A 144 -0.70 -6.33 17.07
N TYR A 145 -0.43 -5.98 15.81
CA TYR A 145 0.38 -6.81 14.90
C TYR A 145 1.74 -6.15 14.59
N PRO A 146 2.85 -6.65 15.17
CA PRO A 146 4.18 -6.12 14.89
C PRO A 146 4.59 -6.24 13.42
N CYS A 147 4.95 -5.11 12.81
CA CYS A 147 5.58 -5.04 11.50
C CYS A 147 6.98 -4.40 11.58
N LEU A 148 7.88 -4.82 10.69
CA LEU A 148 9.18 -4.20 10.52
C LEU A 148 9.14 -3.22 9.34
N TYR A 149 9.16 -1.93 9.65
CA TYR A 149 9.37 -0.85 8.67
C TYR A 149 10.86 -0.62 8.49
N VAL A 150 11.30 -0.60 7.23
CA VAL A 150 12.66 -0.31 6.79
C VAL A 150 12.63 0.50 5.49
N GLY A 151 13.69 1.26 5.21
CA GLY A 151 13.88 2.00 3.97
C GLY A 151 15.22 1.67 3.31
N GLU A 152 15.39 2.03 2.05
CA GLU A 152 16.62 1.77 1.28
C GLU A 152 17.78 2.69 1.65
N SER A 153 17.51 3.81 2.33
CA SER A 153 18.53 4.74 2.81
C SER A 153 18.22 5.27 4.20
N VAL A 154 19.28 5.67 4.92
CA VAL A 154 19.18 6.36 6.21
C VAL A 154 18.40 7.68 6.04
N TYR A 155 18.64 8.40 4.96
CA TYR A 155 17.95 9.65 4.64
C TYR A 155 16.44 9.46 4.50
N ALA A 156 16.00 8.46 3.71
CA ALA A 156 14.57 8.15 3.58
C ALA A 156 13.94 7.78 4.92
N CYS A 157 14.65 7.00 5.75
CA CYS A 157 14.16 6.66 7.09
C CYS A 157 14.03 7.89 8.00
N TRP A 158 14.92 8.87 7.88
CA TRP A 158 14.88 10.13 8.64
C TRP A 158 13.74 11.05 8.19
N GLU A 159 13.47 11.12 6.88
CA GLU A 159 12.30 11.82 6.33
C GLU A 159 10.98 11.23 6.86
N GLU A 160 10.88 9.89 6.95
CA GLU A 160 9.73 9.20 7.55
C GLU A 160 9.59 9.46 9.05
N MET A 161 10.68 9.81 9.74
CA MET A 161 10.66 10.29 11.13
C MET A 161 10.35 11.79 11.24
N HIS A 162 9.93 12.43 10.15
CA HIS A 162 9.54 13.84 10.09
C HIS A 162 10.66 14.79 10.48
N ARG A 163 11.88 14.45 10.08
CA ARG A 163 13.07 15.29 10.26
C ARG A 163 13.29 15.72 11.71
N VAL A 164 13.02 14.81 12.64
CA VAL A 164 13.47 14.94 14.03
C VAL A 164 14.96 15.25 14.08
N ASP A 165 15.41 15.87 15.17
CA ASP A 165 16.83 16.07 15.40
C ASP A 165 17.61 14.76 15.17
N PHE A 166 18.64 14.85 14.33
CA PHE A 166 19.42 13.69 13.94
C PHE A 166 20.15 13.08 15.15
N ASP A 167 20.51 13.88 16.15
CA ASP A 167 21.14 13.40 17.39
C ASP A 167 20.18 12.56 18.26
N LEU A 168 18.87 12.70 18.03
CA LEU A 168 17.84 11.86 18.66
C LEU A 168 17.55 10.59 17.84
N CYS A 169 18.16 10.41 16.66
CA CYS A 169 17.89 9.27 15.80
C CYS A 169 18.81 8.10 16.11
N MET A 170 18.21 6.95 16.39
CA MET A 170 18.89 5.67 16.31
C MET A 170 18.68 5.07 14.93
N ILE A 171 19.77 4.63 14.30
CA ILE A 171 19.76 4.00 12.99
C ILE A 171 20.34 2.58 13.10
N SER A 172 19.66 1.62 12.49
CA SER A 172 20.18 0.25 12.32
C SER A 172 20.13 -0.16 10.87
N ARG A 173 21.18 -0.84 10.41
CA ARG A 173 21.14 -1.61 9.16
C ARG A 173 20.45 -2.94 9.42
N VAL A 174 19.57 -3.34 8.52
CA VAL A 174 18.89 -4.64 8.51
C VAL A 174 19.22 -5.30 7.18
N VAL A 175 19.63 -6.57 7.21
CA VAL A 175 20.00 -7.32 6.01
C VAL A 175 19.12 -8.56 5.93
N ASN A 176 18.39 -8.75 4.84
CA ASN A 176 17.64 -9.99 4.64
C ASN A 176 18.61 -11.15 4.37
N GLN A 177 18.41 -12.27 5.06
CA GLN A 177 19.31 -13.43 4.98
C GLN A 177 18.88 -14.45 3.91
N LYS A 178 17.66 -14.29 3.39
CA LYS A 178 17.03 -15.16 2.40
C LYS A 178 16.32 -14.29 1.37
N ASP A 179 15.98 -14.89 0.25
CA ASP A 179 15.12 -14.26 -0.73
C ASP A 179 13.74 -13.98 -0.13
N ILE A 180 13.17 -12.83 -0.48
CA ILE A 180 11.85 -12.39 -0.02
C ILE A 180 11.00 -12.05 -1.24
N PHE A 181 9.79 -12.59 -1.28
CA PHE A 181 8.78 -12.17 -2.24
C PHE A 181 7.97 -11.02 -1.66
N LEU A 182 7.93 -9.90 -2.38
CA LEU A 182 7.26 -8.67 -1.98
C LEU A 182 6.11 -8.38 -2.92
N LEU A 183 4.95 -8.00 -2.36
CA LEU A 183 3.90 -7.35 -3.14
C LEU A 183 4.40 -5.96 -3.53
N ASP A 184 4.65 -5.76 -4.82
CA ASP A 184 5.22 -4.53 -5.34
C ASP A 184 4.12 -3.47 -5.52
N MET A 185 4.14 -2.51 -4.61
CA MET A 185 3.21 -1.38 -4.56
C MET A 185 3.88 -0.07 -5.02
N ARG A 186 4.99 -0.15 -5.75
CA ARG A 186 5.65 1.03 -6.33
C ARG A 186 4.81 1.59 -7.48
N ILE A 187 4.98 2.88 -7.75
CA ILE A 187 4.39 3.51 -8.94
C ILE A 187 5.05 2.87 -10.17
N PRO A 188 4.29 2.22 -11.08
CA PRO A 188 4.86 1.64 -12.29
C PRO A 188 5.54 2.71 -13.12
N ASN A 189 6.80 2.48 -13.50
CA ASN A 189 7.51 3.41 -14.38
C ASN A 189 7.00 3.27 -15.83
N LYS A 190 7.47 4.15 -16.71
CA LYS A 190 7.06 4.16 -18.12
C LYS A 190 7.31 2.83 -18.83
N ASN A 191 8.43 2.18 -18.55
CA ASN A 191 8.74 0.87 -19.15
C ASN A 191 7.76 -0.22 -18.69
N ASP A 192 7.36 -0.21 -17.41
CA ASP A 192 6.35 -1.15 -16.89
C ASP A 192 4.98 -0.90 -17.52
N PHE A 193 4.60 0.37 -17.66
CA PHE A 193 3.38 0.80 -18.33
C PHE A 193 3.36 0.36 -19.81
N ASP A 194 4.46 0.55 -20.54
CA ASP A 194 4.53 0.21 -21.97
C ASP A 194 4.54 -1.30 -22.20
N LYS A 195 5.21 -2.06 -21.31
CA LYS A 195 5.22 -3.53 -21.37
C LYS A 195 3.83 -4.12 -21.17
N ASN A 196 3.05 -3.59 -20.22
CA ASN A 196 1.70 -4.08 -19.96
C ASN A 196 0.78 -2.98 -19.42
N ILE A 197 0.24 -2.21 -20.36
CA ILE A 197 -0.66 -1.11 -20.06
C ILE A 197 -1.89 -1.58 -19.28
N ILE A 198 -2.55 -2.67 -19.73
CA ILE A 198 -3.79 -3.15 -19.10
C ILE A 198 -3.59 -3.55 -17.64
N ARG A 199 -2.49 -4.25 -17.34
CA ARG A 199 -2.09 -4.56 -15.96
C ARG A 199 -1.94 -3.31 -15.11
N THR A 200 -1.27 -2.29 -15.65
CA THR A 200 -1.10 -1.00 -14.95
C THR A 200 -2.45 -0.32 -14.73
N LEU A 201 -3.32 -0.30 -15.74
CA LEU A 201 -4.63 0.32 -15.63
C LEU A 201 -5.52 -0.33 -14.57
N TYR A 202 -5.47 -1.66 -14.47
CA TYR A 202 -6.27 -2.36 -13.48
C TYR A 202 -5.70 -2.16 -12.07
N PHE A 203 -4.37 -2.14 -11.92
CA PHE A 203 -3.71 -2.02 -10.62
C PHE A 203 -3.75 -0.59 -10.05
N PHE A 204 -3.75 0.43 -10.91
CA PHE A 204 -3.64 1.83 -10.49
C PHE A 204 -4.71 2.31 -9.51
N PRO A 205 -6.02 1.97 -9.62
CA PRO A 205 -7.02 2.30 -8.60
C PRO A 205 -6.63 1.85 -7.19
N LEU A 206 -6.02 0.67 -7.05
CA LEU A 206 -5.54 0.17 -5.76
C LEU A 206 -4.38 1.02 -5.25
N LEU A 207 -3.37 1.28 -6.09
CA LEU A 207 -2.25 2.15 -5.74
C LEU A 207 -2.71 3.54 -5.29
N LEU A 208 -3.59 4.16 -6.09
CA LEU A 208 -4.19 5.46 -5.80
C LEU A 208 -4.88 5.46 -4.43
N SER A 209 -5.64 4.41 -4.12
CA SER A 209 -6.31 4.29 -2.83
C SER A 209 -5.36 4.04 -1.64
N CYS A 210 -4.15 3.54 -1.90
CA CYS A 210 -3.12 3.32 -0.89
C CYS A 210 -2.21 4.54 -0.66
N MET A 211 -2.14 5.46 -1.63
CA MET A 211 -1.24 6.61 -1.65
C MET A 211 -1.93 7.93 -1.33
N VAL A 212 -3.06 7.89 -0.62
CA VAL A 212 -3.70 9.10 -0.08
C VAL A 212 -2.88 9.62 1.11
N VAL A 213 -2.52 10.91 1.05
CA VAL A 213 -1.74 11.58 2.10
C VAL A 213 -2.61 11.78 3.34
N VAL A 214 -2.07 11.42 4.51
CA VAL A 214 -2.74 11.61 5.79
C VAL A 214 -2.74 13.10 6.13
N ILE A 215 -3.92 13.66 6.36
CA ILE A 215 -4.10 15.06 6.79
C ILE A 215 -3.83 15.18 8.29
N ASN A 216 -4.56 14.40 9.09
CA ASN A 216 -4.48 14.45 10.55
C ASN A 216 -3.55 13.36 11.06
N ARG A 217 -2.27 13.66 11.21
CA ARG A 217 -1.26 12.66 11.63
C ARG A 217 -1.40 12.21 13.07
N ASP A 218 -2.01 13.03 13.92
CA ASP A 218 -2.20 12.74 15.35
C ASP A 218 -3.46 11.91 15.63
N ASP A 219 -4.37 11.78 14.65
CA ASP A 219 -5.59 11.00 14.82
C ASP A 219 -5.28 9.51 15.03
N VAL A 220 -5.94 8.88 15.99
CA VAL A 220 -5.82 7.42 16.22
C VAL A 220 -6.27 6.64 15.01
N PHE A 221 -7.36 7.08 14.37
CA PHE A 221 -7.90 6.47 13.16
C PHE A 221 -7.60 7.36 11.95
N LYS A 222 -6.80 6.84 11.03
CA LYS A 222 -6.46 7.48 9.77
C LYS A 222 -7.22 6.78 8.65
N PRO A 223 -8.28 7.38 8.09
CA PRO A 223 -9.10 6.74 7.06
C PRO A 223 -8.29 6.39 5.79
N GLU A 224 -7.19 7.09 5.54
CA GLU A 224 -6.24 6.81 4.46
C GLU A 224 -5.55 5.45 4.60
N TYR A 225 -5.58 4.84 5.79
CA TYR A 225 -4.98 3.52 6.03
C TYR A 225 -5.94 2.36 5.75
N ILE A 226 -7.22 2.63 5.45
CA ILE A 226 -8.23 1.58 5.26
C ILE A 226 -7.82 0.56 4.21
N ILE A 227 -7.52 1.01 2.98
CA ILE A 227 -7.14 0.07 1.92
C ILE A 227 -5.75 -0.54 2.16
N PRO A 228 -4.70 0.24 2.49
CA PRO A 228 -3.39 -0.32 2.86
C PRO A 228 -3.44 -1.43 3.92
N GLN A 229 -4.21 -1.25 4.99
CA GLN A 229 -4.30 -2.24 6.06
C GLN A 229 -5.05 -3.50 5.64
N LEU A 230 -6.11 -3.36 4.84
CA LEU A 230 -6.79 -4.53 4.26
C LEU A 230 -5.89 -5.29 3.29
N VAL A 231 -5.01 -4.59 2.55
CA VAL A 231 -3.97 -5.23 1.72
C VAL A 231 -2.99 -6.00 2.59
N THR A 232 -2.52 -5.44 3.70
CA THR A 232 -1.68 -6.16 4.68
C THR A 232 -2.38 -7.40 5.22
N GLU A 233 -3.65 -7.30 5.62
CA GLU A 233 -4.46 -8.44 6.07
C GLU A 233 -4.57 -9.52 4.99
N TRP A 234 -4.69 -9.13 3.71
CA TRP A 234 -4.75 -10.07 2.60
C TRP A 234 -3.43 -10.82 2.44
N VAL A 235 -2.29 -10.14 2.53
CA VAL A 235 -0.96 -10.76 2.47
C VAL A 235 -0.77 -11.75 3.63
N ILE A 236 -1.15 -11.36 4.85
CA ILE A 236 -1.09 -12.26 6.03
C ILE A 236 -1.95 -13.50 5.79
N THR A 237 -3.20 -13.31 5.37
CA THR A 237 -4.14 -14.40 5.11
C THR A 237 -3.63 -15.32 4.00
N HIS A 238 -2.98 -14.77 2.97
CA HIS A 238 -2.38 -15.56 1.89
C HIS A 238 -1.21 -16.43 2.39
N ASN A 239 -0.35 -15.88 3.25
CA ASN A 239 0.81 -16.57 3.81
C ASN A 239 0.45 -17.55 4.93
N ASP A 240 -0.70 -17.41 5.59
CA ASP A 240 -1.12 -18.30 6.66
C ASP A 240 -1.64 -19.66 6.15
N LYS A 241 -1.88 -19.79 4.84
CA LYS A 241 -2.41 -21.02 4.23
C LYS A 241 -1.40 -22.18 4.33
N PRO A 242 -1.89 -23.43 4.50
CA PRO A 242 -1.02 -24.61 4.55
C PRO A 242 -0.14 -24.77 3.30
N GLU A 243 -0.66 -24.42 2.11
CA GLU A 243 0.09 -24.55 0.86
C GLU A 243 1.28 -23.59 0.76
N THR A 244 1.17 -22.39 1.34
CA THR A 244 2.22 -21.36 1.32
C THR A 244 3.22 -21.55 2.47
N LYS A 245 2.77 -22.02 3.64
CA LYS A 245 3.64 -22.35 4.78
C LYS A 245 4.71 -23.41 4.48
N LYS A 246 4.40 -24.39 3.63
CA LYS A 246 5.36 -25.46 3.23
C LYS A 246 6.57 -24.96 2.45
N LYS A 247 6.55 -23.72 1.91
CA LYS A 247 7.68 -23.12 1.18
C LYS A 247 8.58 -22.23 2.04
N MET A 248 8.23 -21.98 3.32
CA MET A 248 8.97 -21.07 4.20
C MET A 248 9.89 -21.76 5.23
N PHE A 249 9.89 -23.10 5.28
CA PHE A 249 10.74 -23.91 6.17
C PHE A 249 11.69 -24.78 5.38
#